data_AF-A0A438HA88-F1
#
_entry.id   AF-A0A438HA88-F1
#
_cell.length_a   1.000
_cell.length_b   1.000
_cell.length_c   1.000
_cell.angle_alpha   90.00
_cell.angle_beta   90.00
_cell.angle_gamma   90.00
#
_symmetry.space_group_name_H-M   'P 1'
#
loop_
_entity.id
_entity.type
_entity.pdbx_description
1 polymer ?
#
loop_
_entity_poly.entity_id
_entity_poly.type
_entity_poly.pdbx_seq_one_letter_code
_entity_poly.pdbx_strand_id
1 'polypeptide(L)'
;MTHLNRLQEAIVSKEVPATTFSDALRSLDLLKLTLHAYNKGIAEAEDWIAQAFCMIGELQPAMHHCKASIEILEKLYGSNHIVIGYELMKLSSIQLSLGDTAAMKSISRLAAIFSWYYGPHADMMFPYLGSLKRETCKLVL
;
A
#
# COMPACT_ATOMS: atom_id res chain seq x y z
N MET A 1 -5.09 -13.69 13.94
CA MET A 1 -6.21 -13.22 13.08
C MET A 1 -7.08 -12.17 13.77
N THR A 2 -7.43 -12.31 15.05
CA THR A 2 -8.32 -11.36 15.75
C THR A 2 -7.82 -9.91 15.78
N HIS A 3 -6.52 -9.66 15.98
CA HIS A 3 -5.99 -8.30 16.06
C HIS A 3 -5.96 -7.56 14.71
N LEU A 4 -5.70 -8.27 13.61
CA LEU A 4 -5.72 -7.69 12.26
C LEU A 4 -7.15 -7.37 11.83
N ASN A 5 -8.12 -8.23 12.14
CA ASN A 5 -9.53 -7.95 11.89
C ASN A 5 -10.01 -6.72 12.69
N ARG A 6 -9.60 -6.61 13.96
CA ARG A 6 -9.88 -5.42 14.79
C ARG A 6 -9.22 -4.16 14.24
N LEU A 7 -8.00 -4.26 13.72
CA LEU A 7 -7.35 -3.13 13.07
C LEU A 7 -8.12 -2.71 11.81
N GLN A 8 -8.56 -3.67 11.00
CA GLN A 8 -9.38 -3.40 9.82
C GLN A 8 -10.70 -2.72 10.19
N GLU A 9 -11.39 -3.17 11.23
CA GLU A 9 -12.60 -2.51 11.76
C GLU A 9 -12.31 -1.07 12.21
N ALA A 10 -11.21 -0.86 12.93
CA ALA A 10 -10.77 0.45 13.42
C ALA A 10 -10.45 1.42 12.27
N ILE A 11 -9.82 0.91 11.21
CA ILE A 11 -9.56 1.65 9.97
C ILE A 11 -10.89 2.08 9.33
N VAL A 12 -11.87 1.18 9.24
CA VAL A 12 -13.20 1.47 8.70
C VAL A 12 -13.94 2.52 9.55
N SER A 13 -13.81 2.46 10.88
CA SER A 13 -14.37 3.47 11.78
C SER A 13 -13.61 4.79 11.81
N LYS A 14 -12.52 4.91 11.04
CA LYS A 14 -11.64 6.09 10.97
C LYS A 14 -10.94 6.47 12.29
N GLU A 15 -10.92 5.55 13.24
CA GLU A 15 -10.31 5.75 14.55
C GLU A 15 -9.49 4.52 14.88
N VAL A 16 -8.17 4.67 14.99
CA VAL A 16 -7.27 3.57 15.32
C VAL A 16 -6.79 3.74 16.77
N PRO A 17 -7.36 3.00 17.73
CA PRO A 17 -6.87 3.03 19.11
C PRO A 17 -5.41 2.57 19.17
N ALA A 18 -4.60 3.26 19.97
CA ALA A 18 -3.18 2.92 20.14
C ALA A 18 -2.95 1.46 20.59
N THR A 19 -3.87 0.91 21.40
CA THR A 19 -3.83 -0.49 21.84
C THR A 19 -4.05 -1.45 20.67
N THR A 20 -5.09 -1.22 19.85
CA THR A 20 -5.35 -2.02 18.64
C THR A 20 -4.17 -1.96 17.68
N PHE A 21 -3.55 -0.79 17.53
CA PHE A 21 -2.39 -0.62 16.66
C PHE A 21 -1.16 -1.38 17.18
N SER A 22 -0.84 -1.25 18.47
CA SER A 22 0.26 -1.98 19.11
C SER A 22 0.08 -3.50 19.03
N ASP A 23 -1.15 -3.99 19.25
CA ASP A 23 -1.47 -5.40 19.14
C ASP A 23 -1.34 -5.93 17.71
N ALA A 24 -1.68 -5.13 16.71
CA ALA A 24 -1.50 -5.48 15.31
C ALA A 24 -0.02 -5.59 14.92
N LEU A 25 0.83 -4.66 15.39
CA LEU A 25 2.28 -4.73 15.18
C LEU A 25 2.87 -6.01 15.81
N ARG A 26 2.51 -6.32 17.06
CA ARG A 26 2.94 -7.57 17.72
C ARG A 26 2.46 -8.81 16.97
N SER A 27 1.26 -8.75 16.39
CA SER A 27 0.71 -9.84 15.58
C SER A 27 1.49 -10.03 14.28
N LEU A 28 1.90 -8.95 13.61
CA LEU A 28 2.76 -9.01 12.43
C LEU A 28 4.10 -9.68 12.75
N ASP A 29 4.73 -9.32 13.87
CA ASP A 29 6.00 -9.93 14.29
C ASP A 29 5.85 -11.44 14.51
N LEU A 30 4.76 -11.87 15.16
CA LEU A 30 4.47 -13.30 15.33
C LEU A 30 4.25 -14.01 14.00
N LEU A 31 3.55 -13.39 13.04
CA LEU A 31 3.36 -13.96 11.70
C LEU A 31 4.69 -14.13 10.97
N LYS A 32 5.59 -13.14 11.05
CA LYS A 32 6.95 -13.22 10.45
C LYS A 32 7.82 -14.33 11.06
N LEU A 33 7.61 -14.67 12.33
CA LEU A 33 8.35 -15.75 13.01
C LEU A 33 7.78 -17.14 12.72
N THR A 34 6.51 -17.24 12.35
CA THR A 34 5.80 -18.53 12.25
C THR A 34 5.52 -18.96 10.82
N LEU A 35 5.42 -18.02 9.89
CA LEU A 35 5.08 -18.26 8.50
C LEU A 35 6.29 -18.09 7.59
N HIS A 36 6.21 -18.67 6.39
CA HIS A 36 7.20 -18.43 5.35
C HIS A 36 7.27 -16.94 4.99
N ALA A 37 8.46 -16.42 4.69
CA ALA A 37 8.68 -14.99 4.40
C ALA A 37 7.77 -14.44 3.28
N TYR A 38 7.39 -15.30 2.32
CA TYR A 38 6.47 -14.97 1.23
C TYR A 38 5.05 -15.45 1.51
N ASN A 39 4.51 -15.16 2.68
CA ASN A 39 3.14 -15.53 3.04
C ASN A 39 2.17 -14.37 2.78
N LYS A 40 1.03 -14.67 2.13
CA LYS A 40 0.00 -13.66 1.81
C LYS A 40 -0.53 -12.94 3.06
N GLY A 41 -0.68 -13.63 4.17
CA GLY A 41 -1.13 -13.05 5.44
C GLY A 41 -0.14 -12.06 6.04
N ILE A 42 1.16 -12.21 5.78
CA ILE A 42 2.16 -11.19 6.14
C ILE A 42 1.95 -9.95 5.26
N ALA A 43 1.80 -10.11 3.94
CA ALA A 43 1.52 -8.98 3.05
C ALA A 43 0.26 -8.20 3.44
N GLU A 44 -0.84 -8.90 3.74
CA GLU A 44 -2.08 -8.28 4.18
C GLU A 44 -1.90 -7.53 5.51
N ALA A 45 -1.17 -8.10 6.46
CA ALA A 45 -0.86 -7.43 7.72
C ALA A 45 0.00 -6.17 7.53
N GLU A 46 1.02 -6.25 6.68
CA GLU A 46 1.85 -5.10 6.27
C GLU A 46 1.00 -3.99 5.65
N ASP A 47 0.06 -4.33 4.76
CA ASP A 47 -0.85 -3.36 4.15
C ASP A 47 -1.78 -2.66 5.17
N TRP A 48 -2.41 -3.43 6.06
CA TRP A 48 -3.27 -2.85 7.11
C TRP A 48 -2.48 -1.93 8.05
N ILE A 49 -1.27 -2.32 8.41
CA ILE A 49 -0.39 -1.51 9.26
C ILE A 49 0.04 -0.23 8.52
N ALA A 50 0.36 -0.31 7.23
CA ALA A 50 0.65 0.86 6.41
C ALA A 50 -0.52 1.84 6.39
N GLN A 51 -1.75 1.34 6.20
CA GLN A 51 -2.95 2.16 6.22
C GLN A 51 -3.20 2.81 7.58
N ALA A 52 -3.01 2.08 8.67
CA ALA A 52 -3.14 2.63 10.02
C ALA A 52 -2.10 3.71 10.32
N PHE A 53 -0.84 3.53 9.88
CA PHE A 53 0.18 4.59 9.96
C PHE A 53 -0.21 5.85 9.18
N CYS A 54 -0.77 5.71 7.97
CA CYS A 54 -1.32 6.84 7.22
C CYS A 54 -2.40 7.60 8.01
N MET A 55 -3.30 6.88 8.69
CA MET A 55 -4.39 7.49 9.45
C MET A 55 -3.91 8.32 10.65
N ILE A 56 -2.79 7.93 11.26
CA ILE A 56 -2.19 8.68 12.38
C ILE A 56 -1.15 9.71 11.91
N GLY A 57 -0.97 9.90 10.60
CA GLY A 57 -0.07 10.89 10.01
C GLY A 57 1.40 10.47 9.89
N GLU A 58 1.73 9.24 10.25
CA GLU A 58 3.10 8.71 10.26
C GLU A 58 3.47 8.10 8.90
N LEU A 59 3.74 8.96 7.92
CA LEU A 59 3.87 8.56 6.51
C LEU A 59 5.15 7.77 6.19
N GLN A 60 6.25 7.99 6.90
CA GLN A 60 7.50 7.25 6.67
C GLN A 60 7.37 5.76 7.05
N PRO A 61 6.87 5.40 8.26
CA PRO A 61 6.51 4.02 8.57
C PRO A 61 5.49 3.44 7.59
N ALA A 62 4.45 4.21 7.23
CA ALA A 62 3.45 3.76 6.26
C ALA A 62 4.08 3.34 4.93
N MET A 63 5.01 4.13 4.41
CA MET A 63 5.74 3.82 3.18
C MET A 63 6.56 2.53 3.31
N HIS A 64 7.23 2.32 4.45
CA HIS A 64 8.02 1.11 4.69
C HIS A 64 7.15 -0.16 4.68
N HIS A 65 6.04 -0.14 5.43
CA HIS A 65 5.10 -1.26 5.49
C HIS A 65 4.44 -1.53 4.11
N CYS A 66 4.07 -0.48 3.37
CA CYS A 66 3.52 -0.62 2.02
C CYS A 66 4.53 -1.26 1.05
N LYS A 67 5.82 -0.87 1.11
CA LYS A 67 6.88 -1.50 0.30
C LYS A 67 7.09 -2.97 0.67
N ALA A 68 7.04 -3.31 1.96
CA ALA A 68 7.17 -4.70 2.42
C ALA A 68 6.01 -5.59 1.90
N SER A 69 4.76 -5.07 1.93
CA SER A 69 3.61 -5.76 1.33
C SER A 69 3.82 -6.02 -0.15
N ILE A 70 4.24 -5.00 -0.92
CA ILE A 70 4.51 -5.11 -2.36
C ILE A 70 5.56 -6.18 -2.64
N GLU A 71 6.68 -6.19 -1.91
CA GLU A 71 7.76 -7.16 -2.12
C GLU A 71 7.26 -8.61 -1.97
N ILE A 72 6.48 -8.87 -0.92
CA ILE A 72 5.90 -10.20 -0.67
C ILE A 72 4.92 -10.58 -1.80
N LEU A 73 4.05 -9.66 -2.20
CA LEU A 73 3.06 -9.89 -3.25
C LEU A 73 3.72 -10.12 -4.62
N GLU A 74 4.83 -9.45 -4.91
CA GLU A 74 5.61 -9.67 -6.14
C GLU A 74 6.17 -11.09 -6.20
N LYS A 75 6.63 -11.64 -5.07
CA LYS A 75 7.09 -13.03 -4.99
C LYS A 75 5.95 -14.03 -5.17
N LEU A 76 4.76 -13.71 -4.69
CA LEU A 76 3.59 -14.59 -4.76
C LEU A 76 2.92 -14.61 -6.14
N TYR A 77 2.79 -13.44 -6.78
CA TYR A 77 1.94 -13.28 -7.97
C TYR A 77 2.69 -12.78 -9.22
N GLY A 78 3.94 -12.34 -9.06
CA GLY A 78 4.73 -11.73 -10.12
C GLY A 78 4.57 -10.20 -10.18
N SER A 79 5.57 -9.54 -10.76
CA SER A 79 5.72 -8.08 -10.74
C SER A 79 4.63 -7.30 -11.47
N ASN A 80 3.91 -7.94 -12.39
CA ASN A 80 2.90 -7.30 -13.20
C ASN A 80 1.48 -7.64 -12.75
N HIS A 81 1.29 -8.41 -11.67
CA HIS A 81 -0.04 -8.80 -11.23
C HIS A 81 -0.88 -7.59 -10.81
N ILE A 82 -2.19 -7.62 -11.06
CA ILE A 82 -3.10 -6.49 -10.81
C ILE A 82 -3.07 -6.00 -9.35
N VAL A 83 -2.88 -6.92 -8.39
CA VAL A 83 -2.73 -6.57 -6.96
C VAL A 83 -1.60 -5.58 -6.71
N ILE A 84 -0.50 -5.69 -7.46
CA ILE A 84 0.64 -4.78 -7.36
C ILE A 84 0.25 -3.38 -7.82
N GLY A 85 -0.64 -3.25 -8.81
CA GLY A 85 -1.20 -1.96 -9.20
C GLY A 85 -1.94 -1.30 -8.04
N TYR A 86 -2.84 -2.01 -7.36
CA TYR A 86 -3.54 -1.45 -6.20
C TYR A 86 -2.60 -1.03 -5.06
N GLU A 87 -1.55 -1.80 -4.79
CA GLU A 87 -0.56 -1.41 -3.79
C GLU A 87 0.30 -0.22 -4.24
N LEU A 88 0.71 -0.16 -5.51
CA LEU A 88 1.45 0.98 -6.06
C LEU A 88 0.64 2.27 -6.03
N MET A 89 -0.69 2.20 -6.15
CA MET A 89 -1.57 3.34 -5.94
C MET A 89 -1.42 3.89 -4.51
N LYS A 90 -1.51 3.03 -3.48
CA LYS A 90 -1.32 3.44 -2.09
C LYS A 90 0.08 4.00 -1.87
N LEU A 91 1.12 3.30 -2.34
CA LEU A 91 2.51 3.73 -2.24
C LEU A 91 2.72 5.10 -2.88
N SER A 92 2.22 5.31 -4.10
CA SER A 92 2.38 6.58 -4.79
C SER A 92 1.70 7.74 -4.06
N SER A 93 0.54 7.50 -3.44
CA SER A 93 -0.12 8.51 -2.62
C SER A 93 0.73 8.90 -1.42
N ILE A 94 1.30 7.92 -0.71
CA ILE A 94 2.20 8.16 0.42
C ILE A 94 3.45 8.94 -0.03
N GLN A 95 4.04 8.54 -1.16
CA GLN A 95 5.22 9.20 -1.72
C GLN A 95 4.95 10.65 -2.11
N LEU A 96 3.82 10.94 -2.76
CA LEU A 96 3.42 12.31 -3.08
C LEU A 96 3.25 13.16 -1.81
N SER A 97 2.60 12.64 -0.78
CA SER A 97 2.45 13.34 0.50
C SER A 97 3.78 13.60 1.22
N LEU A 98 4.80 12.77 0.97
CA LEU A 98 6.16 12.95 1.49
C LEU A 98 7.06 13.81 0.58
N GLY A 99 6.60 14.20 -0.61
CA GLY A 99 7.46 14.82 -1.61
C GLY A 99 8.52 13.88 -2.20
N ASP A 100 8.35 12.56 -2.07
CA ASP A 100 9.28 11.57 -2.60
C ASP A 100 9.16 11.46 -4.13
N THR A 101 10.24 11.83 -4.83
CA THR A 101 10.35 11.78 -6.30
C THR A 101 10.15 10.38 -6.88
N ALA A 102 10.33 9.31 -6.09
CA ALA A 102 10.04 7.94 -6.52
C ALA A 102 8.54 7.72 -6.83
N ALA A 103 7.64 8.63 -6.43
CA ALA A 103 6.24 8.65 -6.84
C ALA A 103 6.06 8.52 -8.36
N MET A 104 6.90 9.21 -9.15
CA MET A 104 6.86 9.15 -10.62
C MET A 104 7.00 7.73 -11.16
N LYS A 105 7.95 6.97 -10.59
CA LYS A 105 8.21 5.59 -11.00
C LYS A 105 7.05 4.67 -10.58
N SER A 106 6.55 4.84 -9.37
CA SER A 106 5.39 4.08 -8.86
C SER A 106 4.14 4.31 -9.71
N ILE A 107 3.84 5.56 -10.05
CA ILE A 107 2.67 5.94 -10.87
C ILE A 107 2.81 5.43 -12.31
N SER A 108 4.02 5.51 -12.88
CA SER A 108 4.27 4.98 -14.23
C SER A 108 4.04 3.47 -14.29
N ARG A 109 4.53 2.74 -13.29
CA ARG A 109 4.33 1.28 -13.19
C ARG A 109 2.88 0.91 -12.92
N LEU A 110 2.21 1.63 -12.02
CA LEU A 110 0.77 1.52 -11.77
C LEU A 110 -0.04 1.66 -13.06
N ALA A 111 0.21 2.73 -13.82
CA ALA A 111 -0.50 2.99 -15.07
C ALA A 111 -0.27 1.90 -16.11
N ALA A 112 0.95 1.37 -16.21
CA ALA A 112 1.26 0.25 -17.11
C ALA A 112 0.49 -1.02 -16.73
N ILE A 113 0.45 -1.37 -15.43
CA ILE A 113 -0.31 -2.54 -14.94
C ILE A 113 -1.81 -2.35 -15.23
N PHE A 114 -2.39 -1.21 -14.86
CA PHE A 114 -3.82 -0.98 -15.08
C PHE A 114 -4.17 -0.95 -16.57
N SER A 115 -3.32 -0.37 -17.41
CA SER A 115 -3.52 -0.41 -18.86
C SER A 115 -3.47 -1.84 -19.42
N TRP A 116 -2.59 -2.69 -18.90
CA TRP A 116 -2.50 -4.09 -19.33
C TRP A 116 -3.76 -4.90 -18.98
N TYR A 117 -4.33 -4.69 -17.78
CA TYR A 117 -5.52 -5.44 -17.33
C TYR A 117 -6.84 -4.89 -17.86
N TYR A 118 -6.98 -3.57 -17.92
CA TYR A 118 -8.25 -2.90 -18.23
C TYR A 118 -8.28 -2.25 -19.62
N GLY A 119 -7.16 -2.27 -20.33
CA GLY A 119 -7.05 -1.71 -21.67
C GLY A 119 -7.37 -0.20 -21.71
N PRO A 120 -8.00 0.27 -22.81
CA PRO A 120 -8.39 1.68 -22.98
C PRO A 120 -9.33 2.21 -21.89
N HIS A 121 -10.00 1.34 -21.14
CA HIS A 121 -10.92 1.74 -20.07
C HIS A 121 -10.21 2.05 -18.75
N ALA A 122 -8.90 1.80 -18.63
CA ALA A 122 -8.14 2.09 -17.42
C ALA A 122 -8.26 3.55 -16.98
N ASP A 123 -8.14 4.50 -17.92
CA ASP A 123 -8.24 5.93 -17.62
C ASP A 123 -9.65 6.34 -17.18
N MET A 124 -10.68 5.66 -17.69
CA MET A 124 -12.09 5.90 -17.30
C MET A 124 -12.39 5.32 -15.92
N MET A 125 -11.90 4.11 -15.62
CA MET A 125 -12.11 3.46 -14.32
C MET A 125 -11.30 4.12 -13.21
N PHE A 126 -10.14 4.68 -13.55
CA PHE A 126 -9.20 5.26 -12.58
C PHE A 126 -8.86 6.71 -12.93
N PRO A 127 -9.84 7.62 -12.93
CA PRO A 127 -9.64 9.02 -13.32
C PRO A 127 -8.62 9.74 -12.41
N TYR A 128 -8.44 9.24 -11.19
CA TYR A 128 -7.44 9.72 -10.24
C TYR A 128 -5.99 9.50 -10.73
N LEU A 129 -5.71 8.55 -11.63
CA LEU A 129 -4.37 8.39 -12.23
C LEU A 129 -3.94 9.65 -12.97
N GLY A 130 -4.88 10.34 -13.63
CA GLY A 130 -4.62 11.62 -14.28
C GLY A 130 -4.22 12.70 -13.27
N SER A 131 -4.83 12.72 -12.09
CA SER A 131 -4.46 13.63 -11.00
C SER A 131 -3.08 13.30 -10.44
N LEU A 132 -2.78 12.03 -10.17
CA LEU A 132 -1.47 11.57 -9.69
C LEU A 132 -0.35 11.95 -10.66
N LYS A 133 -0.54 11.73 -11.96
CA LYS A 133 0.42 12.13 -13.01
C LYS A 133 0.69 13.64 -13.03
N ARG A 134 -0.34 14.47 -12.82
CA ARG A 134 -0.17 15.93 -12.74
C ARG A 134 0.55 16.36 -11.46
N GLU A 135 0.25 15.72 -10.33
CA GLU A 135 0.90 15.98 -9.04
C GLU A 135 2.41 15.75 -9.14
N THR A 136 2.82 14.67 -9.81
CA THR A 136 4.25 14.37 -9.99
C THR A 136 5.01 15.40 -10.81
N CYS A 137 4.36 16.13 -11.73
CA CYS A 137 5.02 17.21 -12.47
C CYS A 137 5.46 18.36 -11.55
N LYS A 138 4.83 18.51 -10.38
CA LYS A 138 5.19 19.53 -9.39
C LYS A 138 6.43 19.15 -8.56
N LEU A 139 6.81 17.87 -8.54
CA LEU A 139 7.99 17.38 -7.81
C LEU A 139 9.31 17.58 -8.57
N VAL A 140 9.24 18.07 -9.82
CA VAL A 140 10.40 18.28 -10.71
C VAL A 140 10.83 19.75 -10.75
N LEU A 141 10.11 20.64 -10.05
CA LEU A 141 10.41 22.06 -9.88
C LEU A 141 11.01 22.33 -8.50
#